data_AF-A0A2V5YG28-F1
#
_entry.id   AF-A0A2V5YG28-F1
#
_cell.length_a   1.000
_cell.length_b   1.000
_cell.length_c   1.000
_cell.angle_alpha   90.00
_cell.angle_beta   90.00
_cell.angle_gamma   90.00
#
_symmetry.space_group_name_H-M   'P 1'
#
loop_
_entity.id
_entity.type
_entity.pdbx_description
1 polymer ?
#
loop_
_entity_poly.entity_id
_entity_poly.type
_entity_poly.pdbx_seq_one_letter_code
_entity_poly.pdbx_strand_id
1 'polypeptide(L)'
;MPVREHVSKVQIEPRAPHNPAGRITVVRALTNSVICAAAFLVTCSFLHAVLPFPEIDGGVSQKFRFFAAHKDEFDTLFIGSSRIYFQIAPAIFDRVTRESGLPTHSFNFGIGGMYLPESGYLLEQILNLKPRNLRWVFIEYDELQTKWSPENQTSRRALYWADWKRVSLLLRKLTDAGTDSVWLPNPAKLREVMLPQDDDKSTGSLLTFYVGQLEKNYTN
;
A
#
# COMPACT_ATOMS: atom_id res chain seq x y z
N MET A 1 -61.20 72.02 2.81
CA MET A 1 -59.94 71.92 2.03
C MET A 1 -59.35 70.53 2.26
N PRO A 2 -59.19 69.67 1.23
CA PRO A 2 -58.51 68.39 1.40
C PRO A 2 -57.04 68.51 1.00
N VAL A 3 -56.14 68.10 1.90
CA VAL A 3 -54.70 67.96 1.65
C VAL A 3 -54.49 66.64 0.92
N ARG A 4 -53.92 66.71 -0.29
CA ARG A 4 -53.61 65.56 -1.14
C ARG A 4 -52.17 65.14 -0.84
N GLU A 5 -51.99 64.06 -0.08
CA GLU A 5 -50.66 63.50 0.17
C GLU A 5 -50.10 62.87 -1.12
N HIS A 6 -48.93 63.33 -1.53
CA HIS A 6 -48.15 62.75 -2.62
C HIS A 6 -47.48 61.46 -2.13
N VAL A 7 -48.01 60.31 -2.54
CA VAL A 7 -47.33 59.03 -2.35
C VAL A 7 -46.14 58.98 -3.33
N SER A 8 -44.91 59.08 -2.79
CA SER A 8 -43.67 58.86 -3.53
C SER A 8 -43.63 57.44 -4.07
N LYS A 9 -43.53 57.30 -5.40
CA LYS A 9 -43.24 56.03 -6.06
C LYS A 9 -41.85 55.57 -5.62
N VAL A 10 -41.78 54.51 -4.82
CA VAL A 10 -40.53 53.80 -4.53
C VAL A 10 -40.02 53.22 -5.84
N GLN A 11 -38.87 53.72 -6.28
CA GLN A 11 -38.20 53.28 -7.49
C GLN A 11 -37.50 51.96 -7.18
N ILE A 12 -38.12 50.84 -7.58
CA ILE A 12 -37.53 49.51 -7.44
C ILE A 12 -36.46 49.37 -8.52
N GLU A 13 -35.20 49.41 -8.11
CA GLU A 13 -34.06 49.19 -9.00
C GLU A 13 -34.09 47.75 -9.56
N PRO A 14 -33.90 47.52 -10.87
CA PRO A 14 -33.87 46.16 -11.42
C PRO A 14 -32.69 45.39 -10.84
N ARG A 15 -32.96 44.20 -10.29
CA ARG A 15 -31.92 43.28 -9.78
C ARG A 15 -30.88 43.03 -10.89
N ALA A 16 -29.63 43.40 -10.62
CA ALA A 16 -28.53 43.21 -11.57
C ALA A 16 -28.45 41.75 -12.05
N PRO A 17 -28.16 41.50 -13.34
CA PRO A 17 -28.11 40.15 -13.89
C PRO A 17 -27.01 39.33 -13.21
N HIS A 18 -27.31 38.06 -12.93
CA HIS A 18 -26.35 37.12 -12.35
C HIS A 18 -25.07 37.06 -13.21
N ASN A 19 -23.94 37.40 -12.60
CA ASN A 19 -22.66 37.53 -13.27
C ASN A 19 -22.13 36.15 -13.74
N PRO A 20 -21.92 35.91 -15.05
CA PRO A 20 -21.39 34.64 -15.58
C PRO A 20 -19.96 34.33 -15.12
N ALA A 21 -19.28 35.28 -14.46
CA ALA A 21 -17.93 35.11 -13.91
C ALA A 21 -17.79 33.90 -12.97
N GLY A 22 -18.83 33.56 -12.18
CA GLY A 22 -18.78 32.42 -11.27
C GLY A 22 -18.61 31.07 -11.98
N ARG A 23 -19.26 30.88 -13.13
CA ARG A 23 -19.19 29.62 -13.89
C ARG A 23 -17.82 29.44 -14.56
N ILE A 24 -17.21 30.51 -15.04
CA ILE A 24 -15.87 30.50 -15.63
C ILE A 24 -14.81 30.18 -14.57
N THR A 25 -14.97 30.71 -13.35
CA THR A 25 -14.06 30.42 -12.23
C THR A 25 -14.14 28.97 -11.77
N VAL A 26 -15.34 28.39 -11.67
CA VAL A 26 -15.52 26.96 -11.30
C VAL A 26 -14.92 26.03 -12.36
N VAL A 27 -15.16 26.30 -13.65
CA VAL A 27 -14.58 25.50 -14.74
C VAL A 27 -13.05 25.53 -14.69
N ARG A 28 -12.46 26.72 -14.51
CA ARG A 28 -11.00 26.86 -14.35
C ARG A 28 -10.47 26.12 -13.14
N ALA A 29 -11.15 26.19 -12.01
CA ALA A 29 -10.77 25.47 -10.79
C ALA A 29 -10.78 23.94 -11.04
N LEU A 30 -11.85 23.41 -11.63
CA LEU A 30 -11.94 21.99 -11.98
C LEU A 30 -10.85 21.56 -12.97
N THR A 31 -10.61 22.36 -14.02
CA THR A 31 -9.54 22.10 -14.99
C THR A 31 -8.17 22.06 -14.29
N ASN A 32 -7.87 23.04 -13.43
CA ASN A 32 -6.62 23.07 -12.70
C ASN A 32 -6.48 21.89 -11.72
N SER A 33 -7.56 21.48 -11.06
CA SER A 33 -7.56 20.30 -10.19
C SER A 33 -7.29 19.01 -10.97
N VAL A 34 -7.89 18.84 -12.16
CA VAL A 34 -7.63 17.69 -13.02
C VAL A 34 -6.19 17.68 -13.53
N ILE A 35 -5.66 18.83 -13.98
CA ILE A 35 -4.27 18.96 -14.42
C ILE A 35 -3.32 18.62 -13.27
N CYS A 36 -3.58 19.13 -12.08
CA CYS A 36 -2.79 18.84 -10.88
C CYS A 36 -2.79 17.34 -10.56
N ALA A 37 -3.97 16.72 -10.52
CA ALA A 37 -4.09 15.28 -10.26
C ALA A 37 -3.38 14.44 -11.34
N ALA A 38 -3.52 14.81 -12.62
CA ALA A 38 -2.85 14.12 -13.72
C ALA A 38 -1.32 14.26 -13.64
N ALA A 39 -0.81 15.47 -13.41
CA ALA A 39 0.63 15.72 -13.25
C ALA A 39 1.20 14.95 -12.06
N PHE A 40 0.46 14.90 -10.96
CA PHE A 40 0.82 14.14 -9.77
C PHE A 40 0.92 12.64 -10.07
N LEU A 41 -0.11 12.04 -10.68
CA LEU A 41 -0.12 10.62 -11.03
C LEU A 41 0.98 10.25 -12.03
N VAL A 42 1.24 11.09 -13.02
CA VAL A 42 2.34 10.90 -13.98
C VAL A 42 3.68 10.92 -13.26
N THR A 43 3.88 11.87 -12.35
CA THR A 43 5.12 11.98 -11.56
C THR A 43 5.33 10.75 -10.68
N CYS A 44 4.32 10.32 -9.92
CA CYS A 44 4.41 9.12 -9.09
C CYS A 44 4.69 7.87 -9.94
N SER A 45 4.01 7.72 -11.08
CA SER A 45 4.21 6.57 -11.98
C SER A 45 5.62 6.55 -12.56
N PHE A 46 6.14 7.72 -12.96
CA PHE A 46 7.49 7.85 -13.47
C PHE A 46 8.54 7.53 -12.40
N LEU A 47 8.39 8.10 -11.19
CA LEU A 47 9.27 7.78 -10.06
C LEU A 47 9.27 6.29 -9.74
N HIS A 48 8.10 5.66 -9.70
CA HIS A 48 7.99 4.22 -9.45
C HIS A 48 8.65 3.37 -10.55
N ALA A 49 8.66 3.83 -11.80
CA ALA A 49 9.27 3.10 -12.91
C ALA A 49 10.80 3.23 -12.96
N VAL A 50 11.35 4.35 -12.48
CA VAL A 50 12.78 4.67 -12.60
C VAL A 50 13.57 4.37 -11.33
N LEU A 51 12.95 4.52 -10.16
CA LEU A 51 13.64 4.32 -8.90
C LEU A 51 13.97 2.83 -8.66
N PRO A 52 15.19 2.52 -8.18
CA PRO A 52 15.55 1.15 -7.84
C PRO A 52 14.77 0.66 -6.63
N PHE A 53 14.85 -0.65 -6.39
CA PHE A 53 14.33 -1.25 -5.16
C PHE A 53 14.88 -0.49 -3.93
N PRO A 54 14.03 -0.07 -2.98
CA PRO A 54 14.43 0.82 -1.91
C PRO A 54 15.48 0.20 -0.98
N GLU A 55 16.23 1.05 -0.28
CA GLU A 55 17.11 0.63 0.83
C GLU A 55 16.27 0.32 2.07
N ILE A 56 16.22 -0.96 2.42
CA ILE A 56 15.42 -1.52 3.51
C ILE A 56 16.34 -2.27 4.47
N ASP A 57 16.25 -1.92 5.74
CA ASP A 57 17.01 -2.53 6.82
C ASP A 57 16.63 -4.00 7.04
N GLY A 58 17.41 -4.72 7.84
CA GLY A 58 17.16 -6.13 8.16
C GLY A 58 17.55 -7.10 7.03
N GLY A 59 18.36 -6.64 6.07
CA GLY A 59 18.97 -7.48 5.04
C GLY A 59 18.13 -7.71 3.79
N VAL A 60 16.93 -7.12 3.70
CA VAL A 60 16.02 -7.27 2.54
C VAL A 60 16.71 -6.82 1.25
N SER A 61 17.19 -5.57 1.20
CA SER A 61 17.75 -4.99 -0.03
C SER A 61 19.07 -5.64 -0.44
N GLN A 62 19.85 -6.12 0.53
CA GLN A 62 21.09 -6.86 0.26
C GLN A 62 20.80 -8.20 -0.39
N LYS A 63 19.87 -8.99 0.18
CA LYS A 63 19.46 -10.27 -0.41
C LYS A 63 18.79 -10.08 -1.77
N PHE A 64 17.97 -9.04 -1.93
CA PHE A 64 17.33 -8.73 -3.21
C PHE A 64 18.33 -8.37 -4.30
N ARG A 65 19.31 -7.50 -4.00
CA ARG A 65 20.38 -7.19 -4.97
C ARG A 65 21.22 -8.41 -5.32
N PHE A 66 21.59 -9.21 -4.33
CA PHE A 66 22.35 -10.43 -4.57
C PHE A 66 21.57 -11.38 -5.47
N PHE A 67 20.30 -11.66 -5.14
CA PHE A 67 19.45 -12.49 -5.97
C PHE A 67 19.28 -11.90 -7.37
N ALA A 68 19.02 -10.60 -7.50
CA ALA A 68 18.82 -9.97 -8.81
C ALA A 68 20.05 -10.10 -9.73
N ALA A 69 21.26 -10.00 -9.16
CA ALA A 69 22.50 -10.19 -9.90
C ALA A 69 22.73 -11.67 -10.33
N HIS A 70 22.19 -12.62 -9.58
CA HIS A 70 22.37 -14.07 -9.78
C HIS A 70 21.03 -14.78 -10.10
N LYS A 71 20.04 -14.04 -10.62
CA LYS A 71 18.63 -14.50 -10.68
C LYS A 71 18.41 -15.74 -11.53
N ASP A 72 19.32 -15.97 -12.48
CA ASP A 72 19.26 -17.11 -13.39
C ASP A 72 20.07 -18.30 -12.87
N GLU A 73 20.76 -18.19 -11.73
CA GLU A 73 21.50 -19.31 -11.13
C GLU A 73 20.59 -20.20 -10.28
N PHE A 74 19.56 -19.64 -9.67
CA PHE A 74 18.69 -20.35 -8.73
C PHE A 74 17.43 -20.89 -9.41
N ASP A 75 17.10 -22.14 -9.12
CA ASP A 75 15.86 -22.77 -9.55
C ASP A 75 14.82 -22.91 -8.43
N THR A 76 15.25 -22.70 -7.18
CA THR A 76 14.47 -22.94 -5.98
C THR A 76 14.63 -21.78 -5.00
N LEU A 77 13.53 -21.25 -4.49
CA LEU A 77 13.51 -20.16 -3.52
C LEU A 77 12.77 -20.54 -2.25
N PHE A 78 13.30 -20.09 -1.10
CA PHE A 78 12.62 -20.15 0.19
C PHE A 78 12.37 -18.73 0.70
N ILE A 79 11.12 -18.34 0.89
CA ILE A 79 10.71 -16.99 1.33
C ILE A 79 9.99 -17.11 2.68
N GLY A 80 10.42 -16.34 3.67
CA GLY A 80 9.70 -16.29 4.95
C GLY A 80 10.42 -15.52 6.05
N SER A 81 9.96 -15.72 7.27
CA SER A 81 10.41 -15.06 8.48
C SER A 81 11.79 -15.56 8.95
N SER A 82 12.10 -15.29 10.23
CA SER A 82 13.24 -15.90 10.93
C SER A 82 13.19 -17.43 10.89
N ARG A 83 12.02 -18.06 10.82
CA ARG A 83 11.90 -19.52 10.71
C ARG A 83 12.60 -20.03 9.46
N ILE A 84 12.27 -19.47 8.30
CA ILE A 84 12.96 -19.81 7.05
C ILE A 84 14.44 -19.41 7.10
N TYR A 85 14.75 -18.22 7.63
CA TYR A 85 16.13 -17.73 7.71
C TYR A 85 17.05 -18.69 8.47
N PHE A 86 16.61 -19.23 9.60
CA PHE A 86 17.44 -20.08 10.48
C PHE A 86 17.28 -21.59 10.23
N GLN A 87 16.14 -22.05 9.73
CA GLN A 87 15.86 -23.49 9.62
C GLN A 87 16.17 -24.09 8.24
N ILE A 88 16.20 -23.27 7.18
CA ILE A 88 16.48 -23.75 5.83
C ILE A 88 17.94 -23.49 5.47
N ALA A 89 18.72 -24.55 5.32
CA ALA A 89 20.07 -24.49 4.78
C ALA A 89 20.07 -24.95 3.30
N PRO A 90 20.20 -24.04 2.31
CA PRO A 90 20.18 -24.38 0.89
C PRO A 90 21.15 -25.50 0.51
N ALA A 91 22.39 -25.46 1.02
CA ALA A 91 23.39 -26.48 0.74
C ALA A 91 22.98 -27.89 1.17
N ILE A 92 22.22 -28.02 2.27
CA ILE A 92 21.71 -29.32 2.73
C ILE A 92 20.55 -29.76 1.84
N PHE A 93 19.62 -28.86 1.52
CA PHE A 93 18.49 -29.14 0.63
C PHE A 93 18.95 -29.56 -0.77
N ASP A 94 19.87 -28.80 -1.37
CA ASP A 94 20.44 -29.08 -2.70
C ASP A 94 21.18 -30.41 -2.75
N ARG A 95 21.88 -30.76 -1.66
CA ARG A 95 22.55 -32.06 -1.53
C ARG A 95 21.54 -33.21 -1.50
N VAL A 96 20.53 -33.13 -0.63
CA VAL A 96 19.52 -34.19 -0.46
C VAL A 96 18.69 -34.38 -1.72
N THR A 97 18.30 -33.29 -2.39
CA THR A 97 17.54 -33.34 -3.64
C THR A 97 18.37 -33.92 -4.79
N ARG A 98 19.66 -33.56 -4.87
CA ARG A 98 20.61 -34.19 -5.81
C ARG A 98 20.77 -35.69 -5.56
N GLU A 99 20.96 -36.12 -4.31
CA GLU A 99 21.05 -37.53 -3.92
C GLU A 99 19.76 -38.29 -4.28
N SER A 100 18.62 -37.61 -4.31
CA SER A 100 17.30 -38.15 -4.69
C SER A 100 17.00 -38.08 -6.20
N GLY A 101 17.96 -37.68 -7.04
CA GLY A 101 17.79 -37.61 -8.50
C GLY A 101 17.08 -36.36 -9.03
N LEU A 102 16.87 -35.34 -8.19
CA LEU A 102 16.26 -34.05 -8.54
C LEU A 102 17.19 -32.91 -8.12
N PRO A 103 18.32 -32.68 -8.83
CA PRO A 103 19.24 -31.61 -8.44
C PRO A 103 18.52 -30.25 -8.45
N THR A 104 18.74 -29.47 -7.38
CA THR A 104 18.27 -28.09 -7.24
C THR A 104 19.44 -27.15 -6.94
N HIS A 105 19.22 -25.86 -7.16
CA HIS A 105 20.11 -24.79 -6.71
C HIS A 105 19.27 -23.73 -6.00
N SER A 106 19.36 -23.75 -4.67
CA SER A 106 18.41 -23.05 -3.80
C SER A 106 18.96 -21.74 -3.25
N PHE A 107 18.06 -20.77 -3.04
CA PHE A 107 18.37 -19.53 -2.33
C PHE A 107 17.42 -19.30 -1.15
N ASN A 108 18.00 -18.99 0.01
CA ASN A 108 17.25 -18.67 1.24
C ASN A 108 17.00 -17.15 1.32
N PHE A 109 15.77 -16.77 0.99
CA PHE A 109 15.22 -15.43 1.10
C PHE A 109 14.42 -15.21 2.40
N GLY A 110 14.77 -15.93 3.46
CA GLY A 110 14.28 -15.67 4.80
C GLY A 110 14.76 -14.30 5.30
N ILE A 111 13.90 -13.55 5.96
CA ILE A 111 14.20 -12.26 6.60
C ILE A 111 13.51 -12.26 7.97
N GLY A 112 14.23 -11.92 9.03
CA GLY A 112 13.67 -11.87 10.39
C GLY A 112 12.44 -10.95 10.45
N GLY A 113 11.35 -11.42 11.06
CA GLY A 113 10.11 -10.66 11.18
C GLY A 113 9.37 -10.37 9.86
N MET A 114 9.65 -11.13 8.80
CA MET A 114 8.88 -11.02 7.55
C MET A 114 7.53 -11.71 7.68
N TYR A 115 6.46 -10.99 7.35
CA TYR A 115 5.07 -11.46 7.41
C TYR A 115 4.45 -11.56 6.02
N LEU A 116 3.28 -12.21 5.94
CA LEU A 116 2.63 -12.57 4.67
C LEU A 116 2.50 -11.42 3.65
N PRO A 117 2.14 -10.17 4.01
CA PRO A 117 2.11 -9.06 3.04
C PRO A 117 3.47 -8.78 2.41
N GLU A 118 4.52 -8.76 3.24
CA GLU A 118 5.89 -8.51 2.84
C GLU A 118 6.44 -9.67 1.99
N SER A 119 6.24 -10.92 2.42
CA SER A 119 6.61 -12.12 1.65
C SER A 119 5.98 -12.13 0.26
N GLY A 120 4.69 -11.79 0.18
CA GLY A 120 3.97 -11.70 -1.08
C GLY A 120 4.46 -10.54 -1.96
N TYR A 121 4.85 -9.41 -1.37
CA TYR A 121 5.46 -8.28 -2.10
C TYR A 121 6.79 -8.68 -2.71
N LEU A 122 7.66 -9.23 -1.89
CA LEU A 122 8.98 -9.66 -2.30
C LEU A 122 8.91 -10.70 -3.42
N LEU A 123 7.98 -11.65 -3.35
CA LEU A 123 7.76 -12.61 -4.43
C LEU A 123 7.41 -11.92 -5.76
N GLU A 124 6.49 -10.96 -5.76
CA GLU A 124 6.13 -10.23 -6.98
C GLU A 124 7.34 -9.48 -7.55
N GLN A 125 8.14 -8.84 -6.69
CA GLN A 125 9.38 -8.19 -7.11
C GLN A 125 10.37 -9.17 -7.74
N ILE A 126 10.53 -10.36 -7.14
CA ILE A 126 11.39 -11.43 -7.67
C ILE A 126 10.88 -11.90 -9.04
N LEU A 127 9.58 -12.16 -9.19
CA LEU A 127 8.99 -12.62 -10.44
C LEU A 127 9.09 -11.57 -11.55
N ASN A 128 9.02 -10.28 -11.21
CA ASN A 128 9.22 -9.18 -12.16
C ASN A 128 10.63 -9.15 -12.75
N LEU A 129 11.64 -9.70 -12.06
CA LEU A 129 12.99 -9.86 -12.60
C LEU A 129 13.08 -10.93 -13.71
N LYS A 130 12.03 -11.74 -13.88
CA LYS A 130 11.95 -12.84 -14.86
C LYS A 130 13.18 -13.76 -14.76
N PRO A 131 13.40 -14.42 -13.61
CA PRO A 131 14.44 -15.44 -13.48
C PRO A 131 14.14 -16.60 -14.43
N ARG A 132 15.10 -16.96 -15.28
CA ARG A 132 14.90 -17.94 -16.36
C ARG A 132 14.78 -19.38 -15.85
N ASN A 133 15.47 -19.68 -14.75
CA ASN A 133 15.61 -21.03 -14.23
C ASN A 133 14.73 -21.31 -13.00
N LEU A 134 14.03 -20.29 -12.48
CA LEU A 134 13.17 -20.45 -11.31
C LEU A 134 12.02 -21.41 -11.58
N ARG A 135 11.93 -22.49 -10.80
CA ARG A 135 10.92 -23.55 -10.92
C ARG A 135 10.09 -23.71 -9.66
N TRP A 136 10.70 -23.54 -8.49
CA TRP A 136 10.08 -23.80 -7.19
C TRP A 136 10.19 -22.59 -6.29
N VAL A 137 9.09 -22.25 -5.62
CA VAL A 137 9.06 -21.23 -4.56
C VAL A 137 8.33 -21.82 -3.36
N PHE A 138 9.05 -21.96 -2.27
CA PHE A 138 8.51 -22.32 -0.96
C PHE A 138 8.30 -21.05 -0.15
N ILE A 139 7.07 -20.81 0.28
CA ILE A 139 6.68 -19.61 1.01
C ILE A 139 6.20 -20.03 2.39
N GLU A 140 6.73 -19.41 3.43
CA GLU A 140 6.18 -19.53 4.78
C GLU A 140 4.76 -18.97 4.80
N TYR A 141 3.80 -19.87 4.99
CA TYR A 141 2.42 -19.51 5.18
C TYR A 141 2.17 -19.26 6.66
N ASP A 142 1.86 -18.02 7.01
CA ASP A 142 1.53 -17.57 8.36
C ASP A 142 0.26 -16.71 8.29
N GLU A 143 -0.31 -16.37 9.45
CA GLU A 143 -1.47 -15.50 9.51
C GLU A 143 -1.16 -14.10 8.96
N LEU A 144 -2.17 -13.49 8.32
CA LEU A 144 -2.09 -12.11 7.87
C LEU A 144 -2.00 -11.17 9.08
N GLN A 145 -0.79 -10.83 9.53
CA GLN A 145 -0.62 -10.00 10.71
C GLN A 145 -1.08 -8.56 10.46
N THR A 146 -1.97 -8.07 11.31
CA THR A 146 -2.43 -6.68 11.31
C THR A 146 -1.68 -5.83 12.32
N LYS A 147 -1.06 -6.45 13.32
CA LYS A 147 -0.33 -5.78 14.41
C LYS A 147 1.16 -5.78 14.12
N TRP A 148 1.79 -4.64 14.34
CA TRP A 148 3.24 -4.43 14.21
C TRP A 148 3.79 -3.92 15.52
N SER A 149 5.01 -4.31 15.88
CA SER A 149 5.67 -3.75 17.05
C SER A 149 5.82 -2.22 16.87
N PRO A 150 5.52 -1.40 17.88
CA PRO A 150 5.52 0.07 17.75
C PRO A 150 6.82 0.62 17.17
N GLU A 151 7.95 -0.01 17.47
CA GLU A 151 9.30 0.38 17.04
C GLU A 151 9.50 0.24 15.53
N ASN A 152 8.76 -0.67 14.89
CA ASN A 152 8.90 -0.96 13.47
C ASN A 152 7.88 -0.21 12.60
N GLN A 153 6.83 0.37 13.20
CA GLN A 153 5.73 1.01 12.46
C GLN A 153 6.20 2.18 11.60
N THR A 154 7.18 2.97 12.05
CA THR A 154 7.70 4.12 11.28
C THR A 154 8.88 3.79 10.38
N SER A 155 9.29 2.52 10.33
CA SER A 155 10.43 2.09 9.53
C SER A 155 10.09 2.08 8.03
N ARG A 156 11.10 2.24 7.17
CA ARG A 156 10.96 2.03 5.71
C ARG A 156 10.41 0.63 5.40
N ARG A 157 10.75 -0.35 6.24
CA ARG A 157 10.31 -1.73 6.10
C ARG A 157 8.80 -1.90 6.30
N ALA A 158 8.15 -1.06 7.10
CA ALA A 158 6.69 -1.08 7.23
C ALA A 158 5.97 -0.54 6.00
N LEU A 159 6.64 0.25 5.15
CA LEU A 159 6.02 1.00 4.07
C LEU A 159 6.29 0.42 2.68
N TYR A 160 7.46 -0.18 2.45
CA TYR A 160 7.90 -0.51 1.10
C TYR A 160 7.06 -1.57 0.37
N TRP A 161 6.33 -2.40 1.13
CA TRP A 161 5.40 -3.40 0.60
C TRP A 161 3.93 -2.93 0.60
N ALA A 162 3.65 -1.71 1.08
CA ALA A 162 2.31 -1.19 1.25
C ALA A 162 1.71 -0.70 -0.09
N ASP A 163 1.33 -1.63 -0.94
CA ASP A 163 0.57 -1.36 -2.16
C ASP A 163 -0.94 -1.57 -1.96
N TRP A 164 -1.76 -1.11 -2.91
CA TRP A 164 -3.21 -1.22 -2.82
C TRP A 164 -3.69 -2.67 -2.67
N LYS A 165 -3.03 -3.62 -3.34
CA LYS A 165 -3.35 -5.04 -3.23
C LYS A 165 -3.22 -5.54 -1.79
N ARG A 166 -2.13 -5.23 -1.10
CA ARG A 166 -1.88 -5.68 0.28
C ARG A 166 -2.67 -4.87 1.30
N VAL A 167 -2.74 -3.55 1.12
CA VAL A 167 -3.53 -2.67 1.99
C VAL A 167 -5.00 -3.05 1.94
N SER A 168 -5.58 -3.32 0.76
CA SER A 168 -6.98 -3.76 0.67
C SER A 168 -7.23 -5.10 1.37
N LEU A 169 -6.29 -6.05 1.32
CA LEU A 169 -6.38 -7.31 2.07
C LEU A 169 -6.34 -7.08 3.59
N LEU A 170 -5.45 -6.21 4.06
CA LEU A 170 -5.38 -5.83 5.47
C LEU A 170 -6.66 -5.13 5.92
N LEU A 171 -7.22 -4.21 5.12
CA LEU A 171 -8.48 -3.54 5.40
C LEU A 171 -9.66 -4.52 5.46
N ARG A 172 -9.72 -5.50 4.55
CA ARG A 172 -10.73 -6.57 4.60
C ARG A 172 -10.64 -7.37 5.89
N LYS A 173 -9.42 -7.78 6.27
CA LYS A 173 -9.20 -8.49 7.54
C LYS A 173 -9.57 -7.64 8.76
N LEU A 174 -9.22 -6.35 8.78
CA LEU A 174 -9.55 -5.44 9.88
C LEU A 174 -11.05 -5.18 10.00
N THR A 175 -11.76 -5.14 8.88
CA THR A 175 -13.21 -4.91 8.84
C THR A 175 -14.04 -6.19 8.96
N ASP A 176 -13.38 -7.36 9.07
CA ASP A 176 -13.98 -8.70 9.12
C ASP A 176 -14.91 -8.99 7.94
N ALA A 177 -14.70 -8.27 6.83
CA ALA A 177 -15.27 -8.63 5.55
C ALA A 177 -14.48 -9.85 5.07
N GLY A 178 -15.15 -11.00 4.95
CA GLY A 178 -14.55 -12.22 4.42
C GLY A 178 -13.88 -12.03 3.05
N THR A 179 -13.33 -13.10 2.49
CA THR A 179 -12.65 -13.07 1.18
C THR A 179 -13.59 -12.93 -0.03
N ASP A 180 -14.84 -12.54 0.18
CA ASP A 180 -15.86 -12.43 -0.85
C ASP A 180 -15.53 -11.36 -1.91
N SER A 181 -15.99 -11.61 -3.13
CA SER A 181 -15.74 -10.76 -4.31
C SER A 181 -16.41 -9.38 -4.24
N VAL A 182 -17.42 -9.22 -3.37
CA VAL A 182 -18.17 -7.99 -3.17
C VAL A 182 -17.80 -7.38 -1.82
N TRP A 183 -17.09 -6.25 -1.87
CA TRP A 183 -16.70 -5.50 -0.67
C TRP A 183 -17.90 -4.73 -0.12
N LEU A 184 -18.42 -5.19 1.02
CA LEU A 184 -19.37 -4.44 1.85
C LEU A 184 -18.80 -4.42 3.27
N PRO A 185 -18.18 -3.31 3.70
CA PRO A 185 -17.58 -3.26 5.02
C PRO A 185 -18.67 -3.28 6.09
N ASN A 186 -18.44 -4.01 7.20
CA ASN A 186 -19.36 -4.01 8.32
C ASN A 186 -19.40 -2.61 8.98
N PRO A 187 -20.52 -1.87 8.93
CA PRO A 187 -20.59 -0.51 9.43
C PRO A 187 -20.34 -0.41 10.95
N ALA A 188 -20.66 -1.46 11.71
CA ALA A 188 -20.40 -1.49 13.16
C ALA A 188 -18.90 -1.56 13.47
N LYS A 189 -18.14 -2.38 12.73
CA LYS A 189 -16.68 -2.48 12.89
C LYS A 189 -15.93 -1.29 12.30
N LEU A 190 -16.40 -0.73 11.18
CA LEU A 190 -15.87 0.55 10.68
C LEU A 190 -15.98 1.65 11.74
N ARG A 191 -17.08 1.68 12.49
CA ARG A 191 -17.28 2.62 13.60
C ARG A 191 -16.31 2.36 14.76
N GLU A 192 -16.05 1.11 15.14
CA GLU A 192 -15.05 0.76 16.18
C GLU A 192 -13.62 1.10 15.76
N VAL A 193 -13.31 1.00 14.47
CA VAL A 193 -12.01 1.39 13.94
C VAL A 193 -11.87 2.92 13.87
N MET A 194 -12.95 3.65 13.57
CA MET A 194 -12.96 5.11 13.45
C MET A 194 -13.14 5.86 14.77
N LEU A 195 -13.80 5.25 15.77
CA LEU A 195 -14.00 5.83 17.08
C LEU A 195 -12.97 5.24 18.05
N PRO A 196 -12.06 6.04 18.62
CA PRO A 196 -11.15 5.57 19.65
C PRO A 196 -11.97 5.02 20.82
N GLN A 197 -11.89 3.72 21.06
CA GLN A 197 -12.37 3.14 22.31
C GLN A 197 -11.26 3.32 23.34
N ASP A 198 -11.58 3.97 24.46
CA ASP A 198 -10.64 4.48 25.48
C ASP A 198 -9.75 3.41 26.16
N ASP A 199 -9.88 2.12 25.81
CA ASP A 199 -9.21 1.03 26.53
C ASP A 199 -8.54 -0.04 25.66
N ASP A 200 -8.43 0.12 24.33
CA ASP A 200 -7.62 -0.80 23.51
C ASP A 200 -6.74 -0.06 22.49
N LYS A 201 -5.50 0.22 22.90
CA LYS A 201 -4.49 1.03 22.21
C LYS A 201 -3.99 0.50 20.86
N SER A 202 -4.66 -0.47 20.25
CA SER A 202 -4.11 -1.25 19.13
C SER A 202 -4.76 -0.95 17.78
N THR A 203 -6.08 -0.76 17.67
CA THR A 203 -6.75 -0.94 16.36
C THR A 203 -7.02 0.37 15.61
N GLY A 204 -7.48 1.42 16.30
CA GLY A 204 -7.69 2.73 15.67
C GLY A 204 -6.39 3.44 15.25
N SER A 205 -5.31 3.23 16.01
CA SER A 205 -3.98 3.74 15.67
C SER A 205 -3.43 3.09 14.39
N LEU A 206 -3.69 1.79 14.18
CA LEU A 206 -3.27 1.07 12.97
C LEU A 206 -4.03 1.55 11.73
N LEU A 207 -5.33 1.81 11.81
CA LEU A 207 -6.05 2.36 10.65
C LEU A 207 -5.63 3.81 10.37
N THR A 208 -5.48 4.64 11.41
CA THR A 208 -4.94 6.01 11.27
C THR A 208 -3.52 5.98 10.71
N PHE A 209 -2.73 4.97 11.08
CA PHE A 209 -1.42 4.73 10.50
C PHE A 209 -1.54 4.37 9.02
N TYR A 210 -2.31 3.36 8.61
CA TYR A 210 -2.41 2.99 7.18
C TYR A 210 -3.04 4.10 6.32
N VAL A 211 -4.03 4.82 6.84
CA VAL A 211 -4.65 5.98 6.16
C VAL A 211 -3.69 7.18 6.13
N GLY A 212 -2.98 7.47 7.22
CA GLY A 212 -1.99 8.53 7.29
C GLY A 212 -0.70 8.24 6.50
N GLN A 213 -0.36 6.96 6.29
CA GLN A 213 0.75 6.55 5.42
C GLN A 213 0.35 6.61 3.94
N LEU A 214 -0.92 6.33 3.60
CA LEU A 214 -1.45 6.68 2.28
C LEU A 214 -1.27 8.18 2.03
N GLU A 215 -1.66 9.05 2.97
CA GLU A 215 -1.47 10.51 2.82
C GLU A 215 0.02 10.95 2.77
N LYS A 216 0.91 10.31 3.55
CA LYS A 216 2.35 10.62 3.56
C LYS A 216 3.12 10.15 2.34
N ASN A 217 2.71 9.04 1.72
CA ASN A 217 3.24 8.59 0.43
C ASN A 217 2.82 9.49 -0.74
N TYR A 218 1.91 10.45 -0.51
CA TYR A 218 1.52 11.47 -1.48
C TYR A 218 2.02 12.89 -1.15
N THR A 219 2.81 13.07 -0.07
CA THR A 219 3.28 14.40 0.39
C THR A 219 4.80 14.54 0.55
N ASN A 220 5.60 13.63 0.00
CA ASN A 220 7.04 13.82 -0.25
C ASN A 220 7.38 13.48 -1.71
#